data_AF-A0A951MUC4-F1
#
_entry.id   AF-A0A951MUC4-F1
#
_cell.length_a   1.000
_cell.length_b   1.000
_cell.length_c   1.000
_cell.angle_alpha   90.00
_cell.angle_beta   90.00
_cell.angle_gamma   90.00
#
_symmetry.space_group_name_H-M   'P 1'
#
loop_
_entity.id
_entity.type
_entity.pdbx_description
1 polymer ?
#
loop_
_entity_poly.entity_id
_entity_poly.type
_entity_poly.pdbx_seq_one_letter_code
_entity_poly.pdbx_strand_id
1 'polypeptide(L)'
;MMADTTKKGGGERATGGRLELAAMGMEAEFSVTLDGQPVRPEDVFGSPRAFVRGNLMHRQGTSYHLPTGGAVYFDTGVIEVATPVIEIERGCAARTGRSLWEGILEVRSALDDWERCVPDLRGLAE
;
A
#
# COMPACT_ATOMS: atom_id res chain seq x y z
N MET A 1 23.06 -4.04 38.96
CA MET A 1 21.69 -3.60 38.59
C MET A 1 21.66 -3.48 37.07
N MET A 2 21.13 -4.49 36.38
CA MET A 2 20.87 -4.43 34.93
C MET A 2 19.37 -4.16 34.79
N ALA A 3 19.02 -3.07 34.11
CA ALA A 3 17.63 -2.74 33.82
C ALA A 3 17.16 -3.61 32.64
N ASP A 4 16.21 -4.50 32.95
CA ASP A 4 15.41 -5.23 31.98
C ASP A 4 14.37 -4.27 31.41
N THR A 5 14.56 -3.84 30.16
CA THR A 5 13.55 -3.08 29.41
C THR A 5 12.81 -4.04 28.48
N THR A 6 11.83 -4.74 29.03
CA THR A 6 10.88 -5.54 28.25
C THR A 6 9.96 -4.60 27.46
N LYS A 7 10.17 -4.54 26.14
CA LYS A 7 9.36 -3.74 25.21
C LYS A 7 7.98 -4.38 25.08
N LYS A 8 6.96 -3.75 25.69
CA LYS A 8 5.56 -4.19 25.70
C LYS A 8 4.80 -3.53 24.55
N GLY A 9 4.11 -4.32 23.73
CA GLY A 9 3.19 -3.79 22.72
C GLY A 9 3.01 -4.66 21.47
N GLY A 10 2.89 -5.99 21.63
CA GLY A 10 2.37 -6.83 20.55
C GLY A 10 0.86 -6.63 20.46
N GLY A 11 0.41 -5.89 19.45
CA GLY A 11 -1.01 -5.75 19.14
C GLY A 11 -1.63 -7.13 18.94
N GLU A 12 -2.79 -7.33 19.54
CA GLU A 12 -3.62 -8.52 19.38
C GLU A 12 -3.81 -8.80 17.88
N ARG A 13 -3.20 -9.87 17.38
CA ARG A 13 -3.45 -10.34 16.01
C ARG A 13 -4.90 -10.74 15.96
N ALA A 14 -5.71 -10.05 15.15
CA ALA A 14 -7.04 -10.50 14.80
C ALA A 14 -6.95 -11.98 14.42
N THR A 15 -7.71 -12.83 15.10
CA THR A 15 -7.79 -14.27 14.79
C THR A 15 -8.55 -14.42 13.48
N GLY A 16 -7.84 -14.19 12.37
CA GLY A 16 -8.34 -14.45 11.03
C GLY A 16 -8.78 -15.90 10.95
N GLY A 17 -9.93 -16.14 10.31
CA GLY A 17 -10.42 -17.49 10.04
C GLY A 17 -9.30 -18.34 9.46
N ARG A 18 -9.21 -19.60 9.90
CA ARG A 18 -8.17 -20.51 9.44
C ARG A 18 -8.35 -20.69 7.93
N LEU A 19 -7.26 -20.55 7.18
CA LEU A 19 -7.25 -20.94 5.77
C LEU A 19 -7.50 -22.44 5.68
N GLU A 20 -8.37 -22.84 4.76
CA GLU A 20 -8.68 -24.23 4.45
C GLU A 20 -7.66 -24.81 3.47
N LEU A 21 -7.04 -23.96 2.63
CA LEU A 21 -6.03 -24.33 1.66
C LEU A 21 -4.72 -23.55 1.86
N ALA A 22 -3.65 -24.03 1.23
CA ALA A 22 -2.45 -23.20 1.03
C ALA A 22 -2.85 -21.93 0.26
N ALA A 23 -2.14 -20.82 0.47
CA ALA A 23 -2.48 -19.55 -0.14
C ALA A 23 -1.30 -18.92 -0.88
N MET A 24 -1.61 -18.01 -1.80
CA MET A 24 -0.67 -17.19 -2.53
C MET A 24 -1.05 -15.71 -2.42
N GLY A 25 -0.08 -14.85 -2.68
CA GLY A 25 -0.25 -13.42 -2.89
C GLY A 25 0.68 -12.95 -4.01
N MET A 26 0.45 -11.74 -4.50
CA MET A 26 1.33 -11.05 -5.43
C MET A 26 1.50 -9.60 -4.98
N GLU A 27 2.67 -9.06 -5.27
CA GLU A 27 3.05 -7.68 -4.98
C GLU A 27 3.54 -7.02 -6.27
N ALA A 28 3.34 -5.70 -6.35
CA ALA A 28 3.91 -4.86 -7.38
C ALA A 28 4.50 -3.60 -6.73
N GLU A 29 5.75 -3.30 -7.11
CA GLU A 29 6.51 -2.17 -6.61
C GLU A 29 6.70 -1.12 -7.71
N PHE A 30 6.50 0.14 -7.36
CA PHE A 30 6.60 1.26 -8.29
C PHE A 30 7.53 2.32 -7.73
N SER A 31 8.64 2.57 -8.44
CA SER A 31 9.48 3.75 -8.20
C SER A 31 8.71 5.02 -8.57
N VAL A 32 8.91 6.09 -7.82
CA VAL A 32 8.23 7.37 -8.03
C VAL A 32 9.17 8.36 -8.71
N THR A 33 8.65 9.03 -9.72
CA THR A 33 9.31 10.15 -10.39
C THR A 33 8.39 11.35 -10.31
N LEU A 34 8.92 12.50 -9.86
CA LEU A 34 8.22 13.77 -9.84
C LEU A 34 9.01 14.77 -10.70
N ASP A 35 8.35 15.38 -11.68
CA ASP A 35 8.98 16.29 -12.64
C ASP A 35 10.27 15.73 -13.29
N GLY A 36 10.25 14.43 -13.59
CA GLY A 36 11.38 13.71 -14.19
C GLY A 36 12.51 13.33 -13.24
N GLN A 37 12.41 13.68 -11.95
CA GLN A 37 13.41 13.30 -10.93
C GLN A 37 12.93 12.11 -10.08
N PRO A 38 13.77 11.07 -9.88
CA PRO A 38 13.46 10.01 -8.94
C PRO A 38 13.32 10.57 -7.52
N VAL A 39 12.23 10.21 -6.86
CA VAL A 39 11.92 10.65 -5.50
C VAL A 39 11.46 9.47 -4.66
N ARG A 40 11.58 9.64 -3.34
CA ARG A 40 11.00 8.69 -2.38
C ARG A 40 9.54 9.05 -2.12
N PRO A 41 8.59 8.12 -2.22
CA PRO A 41 7.20 8.41 -1.89
C PRO A 41 7.02 8.87 -0.43
N GLU A 42 7.87 8.42 0.48
CA GLU A 42 7.86 8.87 1.88
C GLU A 42 8.12 10.37 2.01
N ASP A 43 9.00 10.92 1.17
CA ASP A 43 9.37 12.34 1.22
C ASP A 43 8.32 13.24 0.55
N VAL A 44 7.62 12.72 -0.47
CA VAL A 44 6.60 13.47 -1.22
C VAL A 44 5.24 13.41 -0.54
N PHE A 45 4.80 12.21 -0.15
CA PHE A 45 3.44 11.95 0.30
C PHE A 45 3.37 11.74 1.82
N GLY A 46 4.45 11.30 2.47
CA GLY A 46 4.48 10.90 3.88
C GLY A 46 3.72 9.60 4.19
N SER A 47 2.55 9.40 3.57
CA SER A 47 1.67 8.24 3.74
C SER A 47 0.80 8.05 2.49
N PRO A 48 0.41 6.80 2.13
CA PRO A 48 -0.56 6.57 1.06
C PRO A 48 -1.87 7.35 1.20
N ARG A 49 -2.26 7.73 2.43
CA ARG A 49 -3.45 8.57 2.68
C ARG A 49 -3.40 9.95 2.04
N ALA A 50 -2.22 10.43 1.64
CA ALA A 50 -2.07 11.74 1.02
C ALA A 50 -2.62 11.79 -0.41
N PHE A 51 -2.67 10.64 -1.11
CA PHE A 51 -3.21 10.55 -2.46
C PHE A 51 -4.40 9.58 -2.58
N VAL A 52 -4.45 8.51 -1.79
CA VAL A 52 -5.58 7.59 -1.78
C VAL A 52 -6.74 8.17 -0.96
N ARG A 53 -7.86 8.43 -1.64
CA ARG A 53 -9.08 9.02 -1.05
C ARG A 53 -9.95 7.94 -0.38
N GLY A 54 -10.84 8.36 0.52
CA GLY A 54 -11.83 7.51 1.18
C GLY A 54 -11.42 6.96 2.56
N ASN A 55 -12.30 6.16 3.16
CA ASN A 55 -12.06 5.53 4.46
C ASN A 55 -11.17 4.30 4.31
N LEU A 56 -9.87 4.54 4.15
CA LEU A 56 -8.88 3.46 4.19
C LEU A 56 -8.79 2.90 5.59
N MET A 57 -9.03 1.59 5.72
CA MET A 57 -8.80 0.87 6.96
C MET A 57 -7.30 0.72 7.18
N HIS A 58 -6.79 1.24 8.29
CA HIS A 58 -5.40 1.07 8.68
C HIS A 58 -5.13 -0.38 9.07
N ARG A 59 -4.05 -0.97 8.54
CA ARG A 59 -3.66 -2.35 8.83
C ARG A 59 -2.52 -2.39 9.84
N GLN A 60 -1.37 -1.81 9.47
CA GLN A 60 -0.15 -1.73 10.27
C GLN A 60 0.84 -0.77 9.62
N GLY A 61 1.57 0.06 10.39
CA GLY A 61 2.59 0.97 9.83
C GLY A 61 2.00 1.94 8.79
N THR A 62 2.57 1.98 7.57
CA THR A 62 2.07 2.75 6.42
C THR A 62 1.10 1.97 5.54
N SER A 63 0.67 0.76 5.97
CA SER A 63 -0.21 -0.13 5.21
C SER A 63 -1.69 0.19 5.41
N TYR A 64 -2.38 0.37 4.29
CA TYR A 64 -3.80 0.68 4.20
C TYR A 64 -4.50 -0.29 3.28
N HIS A 65 -5.73 -0.72 3.64
CA HIS A 65 -6.52 -1.60 2.80
C HIS A 65 -7.13 -0.83 1.63
N LEU A 66 -7.00 -1.40 0.43
CA LEU A 66 -7.73 -0.97 -0.77
C LEU A 66 -9.13 -1.58 -0.78
N PRO A 67 -10.08 -1.00 -1.54
CA PRO A 67 -11.42 -1.58 -1.73
C PRO A 67 -11.41 -3.02 -2.26
N THR A 68 -10.35 -3.40 -2.98
CA THR A 68 -10.12 -4.76 -3.50
C THR A 68 -9.76 -5.78 -2.41
N GLY A 69 -9.59 -5.35 -1.16
CA GLY A 69 -9.12 -6.18 -0.05
C GLY A 69 -7.59 -6.33 0.00
N GLY A 70 -6.87 -5.82 -1.01
CA GLY A 70 -5.42 -5.71 -1.00
C GLY A 70 -4.92 -4.57 -0.12
N ALA A 71 -3.62 -4.30 -0.18
CA ALA A 71 -3.00 -3.23 0.59
C ALA A 71 -2.11 -2.34 -0.28
N VAL A 72 -1.95 -1.09 0.15
CA VAL A 72 -0.95 -0.15 -0.35
C VAL A 72 -0.10 0.37 0.80
N TYR A 73 1.21 0.47 0.59
CA TYR A 73 2.17 1.05 1.53
C TYR A 73 3.40 1.57 0.80
N PHE A 74 4.28 2.23 1.56
CA PHE A 74 5.63 2.52 1.10
C PHE A 74 6.58 1.49 1.70
N ASP A 75 7.32 0.79 0.84
CA ASP A 75 8.46 -0.02 1.24
C ASP A 75 9.72 0.62 0.65
N THR A 76 10.59 1.13 1.52
CA THR A 76 11.97 1.52 1.18
C THR A 76 12.11 2.28 -0.16
N GLY A 77 11.36 3.37 -0.34
CA GLY A 77 11.48 4.22 -1.55
C GLY A 77 10.57 3.83 -2.73
N VAL A 78 9.69 2.84 -2.61
CA VAL A 78 8.68 2.52 -3.63
C VAL A 78 7.26 2.58 -3.07
N ILE A 79 6.29 2.79 -3.96
CA ILE A 79 4.88 2.51 -3.66
C ILE A 79 4.67 1.02 -3.93
N GLU A 80 4.21 0.28 -2.93
CA GLU A 80 3.92 -1.13 -3.05
C GLU A 80 2.42 -1.39 -2.99
N VAL A 81 1.95 -2.26 -3.89
CA VAL A 81 0.58 -2.78 -3.91
C VAL A 81 0.62 -4.29 -3.73
N ALA A 82 -0.05 -4.79 -2.70
CA ALA A 82 -0.11 -6.21 -2.36
C ALA A 82 -1.54 -6.75 -2.45
N THR A 83 -1.72 -7.95 -2.98
CA THR A 83 -3.03 -8.62 -3.01
C THR A 83 -3.47 -9.06 -1.60
N PRO A 84 -4.77 -9.30 -1.39
CA PRO A 84 -5.20 -10.12 -0.26
C PRO A 84 -4.59 -11.53 -0.36
N VAL A 85 -4.69 -12.27 0.73
CA VAL A 85 -4.40 -13.72 0.74
C VAL A 85 -5.44 -14.44 -0.12
N ILE A 86 -4.99 -15.20 -1.12
CA ILE A 86 -5.86 -15.97 -2.01
C ILE A 86 -5.51 -17.45 -1.91
N GLU A 87 -6.49 -18.26 -1.52
CA GLU A 87 -6.34 -19.71 -1.44
C GLU A 87 -6.06 -20.35 -2.82
N ILE A 88 -5.18 -21.34 -2.81
CA ILE A 88 -4.70 -22.07 -3.98
C ILE A 88 -5.75 -23.12 -4.35
N GLU A 89 -6.50 -22.80 -5.39
CA GLU A 89 -7.47 -23.66 -6.05
C GLU A 89 -7.52 -23.33 -7.56
N ARG A 90 -8.38 -24.01 -8.31
CA ARG A 90 -8.52 -23.76 -9.75
C ARG A 90 -8.87 -22.29 -10.00
N GLY A 91 -8.03 -21.62 -10.78
CA GLY A 91 -8.22 -20.22 -11.14
C GLY A 91 -7.60 -19.22 -10.16
N CYS A 92 -6.92 -19.65 -9.09
CA CYS A 92 -6.30 -18.75 -8.12
C CYS A 92 -5.34 -17.75 -8.78
N ALA A 93 -4.47 -18.19 -9.69
CA ALA A 93 -3.53 -17.30 -10.38
C ALA A 93 -4.23 -16.17 -11.16
N ALA A 94 -5.36 -16.47 -11.81
CA ALA A 94 -6.15 -15.46 -12.52
C ALA A 94 -6.83 -14.47 -11.56
N ARG A 95 -7.32 -14.96 -10.42
CA ARG A 95 -7.89 -14.10 -9.36
C ARG A 95 -6.82 -13.22 -8.73
N THR A 96 -5.65 -13.76 -8.40
CA THR A 96 -4.54 -13.01 -7.83
C THR A 96 -4.04 -11.95 -8.80
N GLY A 97 -3.83 -12.31 -10.06
CA GLY A 97 -3.42 -11.35 -11.10
C GLY A 97 -4.46 -10.25 -11.31
N ARG A 98 -5.76 -10.59 -11.36
CA ARG A 98 -6.84 -9.59 -11.49
C ARG A 98 -6.90 -8.68 -10.26
N SER A 99 -6.84 -9.25 -9.06
CA SER A 99 -6.88 -8.49 -7.81
C SER A 99 -5.72 -7.49 -7.71
N LEU A 100 -4.51 -7.91 -8.11
CA LEU A 100 -3.35 -7.02 -8.18
C LEU A 100 -3.59 -5.91 -9.20
N TRP A 101 -4.03 -6.26 -10.41
CA TRP A 101 -4.27 -5.29 -11.47
C TRP A 101 -5.31 -4.22 -11.09
N GLU A 102 -6.40 -4.64 -10.45
CA GLU A 102 -7.42 -3.71 -9.93
C GLU A 102 -6.84 -2.81 -8.83
N GLY A 103 -6.01 -3.34 -7.95
CA GLY A 103 -5.30 -2.52 -6.94
C GLY A 103 -4.35 -1.49 -7.56
N ILE A 104 -3.62 -1.87 -8.61
CA ILE A 104 -2.74 -0.97 -9.36
C ILE A 104 -3.55 0.17 -10.01
N LEU A 105 -4.69 -0.16 -10.63
CA LEU A 105 -5.56 0.85 -11.26
C LEU A 105 -6.15 1.83 -10.23
N GLU A 106 -6.50 1.35 -9.04
CA GLU A 106 -6.97 2.21 -7.94
C GLU A 106 -5.89 3.20 -7.51
N VAL A 107 -4.67 2.71 -7.28
CA VAL A 107 -3.51 3.56 -6.90
C VAL A 107 -3.19 4.56 -8.00
N ARG A 108 -3.21 4.14 -9.26
CA ARG A 108 -3.01 5.03 -10.40
C ARG A 108 -4.06 6.14 -10.43
N SER A 109 -5.35 5.79 -10.34
CA SER A 109 -6.43 6.78 -10.37
C SER A 109 -6.29 7.78 -9.21
N ALA A 110 -5.88 7.31 -8.03
CA ALA A 110 -5.64 8.16 -6.88
C ALA A 110 -4.46 9.14 -7.09
N LEU A 111 -3.38 8.70 -7.75
CA LEU A 111 -2.25 9.55 -8.11
C LEU A 111 -2.63 10.57 -9.20
N ASP A 112 -3.38 10.16 -10.22
CA ASP A 112 -3.91 11.05 -11.27
C ASP A 112 -4.81 12.15 -10.66
N ASP A 113 -5.62 11.80 -9.66
CA ASP A 113 -6.45 12.74 -8.92
C ASP A 113 -5.64 13.69 -8.03
N TRP A 114 -4.59 13.18 -7.40
CA TRP A 114 -3.67 13.97 -6.59
C TRP A 114 -2.96 15.01 -7.45
N GLU A 115 -2.41 14.63 -8.59
CA GLU A 115 -1.73 15.53 -9.53
C GLU A 115 -2.63 16.69 -9.97
N ARG A 116 -3.91 16.43 -10.25
CA ARG A 116 -4.89 17.47 -10.62
C ARG A 116 -5.21 18.45 -9.50
N CYS A 117 -5.02 18.05 -8.24
CA CYS A 117 -5.36 18.85 -7.07
C CYS A 117 -4.17 19.58 -6.45
N VAL A 118 -2.95 19.24 -6.83
CA VAL A 118 -1.75 19.98 -6.44
C VAL A 118 -1.67 21.24 -7.31
N PRO A 119 -1.68 22.46 -6.74
CA PRO A 119 -1.42 23.68 -7.50
C PRO A 119 -0.07 23.55 -8.21
N ASP A 120 0.06 24.08 -9.43
CA ASP A 120 1.33 24.07 -10.16
C ASP A 120 2.47 24.61 -9.29
N LEU A 121 3.32 23.71 -8.77
CA LEU A 121 4.42 24.06 -7.88
C LEU A 121 5.53 24.82 -8.63
N ARG A 122 5.44 24.93 -9.96
CA ARG A 122 6.33 25.74 -10.80
C ARG A 122 6.26 27.24 -10.51
N GLY A 123 5.26 27.73 -9.77
CA GLY A 123 5.09 29.15 -9.44
C GLY A 123 5.62 29.60 -8.07
N LEU A 124 6.20 28.71 -7.25
CA LEU A 124 6.65 29.03 -5.88
C LEU A 124 8.18 29.02 -5.70
N ALA A 125 8.91 28.92 -6.81
CA ALA A 125 10.38 29.01 -6.83
C ALA A 125 10.83 30.20 -7.70
N GLU A 126 10.47 31.41 -7.28
CA GLU A 126 11.12 32.67 -7.70
C GLU A 126 11.37 33.57 -6.49
#